data_AF-A0A1H9K7C6-F1
#
_entry.id   AF-A0A1H9K7C6-F1
#
_cell.length_a   1.000
_cell.length_b   1.000
_cell.length_c   1.000
_cell.angle_alpha   90.00
_cell.angle_beta   90.00
_cell.angle_gamma   90.00
#
_symmetry.space_group_name_H-M   'P 1'
#
loop_
_entity.id
_entity.type
_entity.pdbx_description
1 polymer ?
#
loop_
_entity_poly.entity_id
_entity_poly.type
_entity_poly.pdbx_seq_one_letter_code
_entity_poly.pdbx_strand_id
1 'polypeptide(L)' 'MSDDGEAGAVSPAPFPDCPHCGEPVQFVVATGPHTGTVEPCGCSLPPDLFDQLREE' A
#
# COMPACT_ATOMS: atom_id res chain seq x y z
N MET A 1 -12.58 38.16 -0.67
CA MET A 1 -12.86 37.39 0.56
C MET A 1 -12.00 36.15 0.45
N SER A 2 -11.08 35.98 1.39
CA SER A 2 -10.16 34.84 1.45
C SER A 2 -10.81 33.67 2.19
N ASP A 3 -10.24 32.49 2.00
CA ASP A 3 -10.50 31.20 2.69
C ASP A 3 -11.48 30.26 1.98
N ASP A 4 -10.97 29.13 1.50
CA ASP A 4 -11.20 27.85 2.19
C ASP A 4 -10.17 26.84 1.71
N GLY A 5 -9.42 26.28 2.66
CA GLY A 5 -8.36 25.33 2.40
C GLY A 5 -8.94 24.05 1.80
N GLU A 6 -8.54 23.75 0.57
CA GLU A 6 -8.69 22.40 0.03
C GLU A 6 -7.76 21.51 0.86
N ALA A 7 -8.31 20.97 1.95
CA ALA A 7 -7.75 19.88 2.71
C ALA A 7 -7.68 18.73 1.70
N GLY A 8 -6.54 18.67 0.99
CA GLY A 8 -6.24 17.63 0.04
C GLY A 8 -6.62 16.33 0.71
N ALA A 9 -7.70 15.74 0.22
CA ALA A 9 -8.11 14.43 0.64
C ALA A 9 -6.91 13.56 0.33
N VAL A 10 -6.07 13.31 1.34
CA VAL A 10 -5.25 12.12 1.40
C VAL A 10 -6.31 11.03 1.51
N SER A 11 -6.89 10.67 0.37
CA SER A 11 -7.46 9.37 0.18
C SER A 11 -6.40 8.45 0.76
N PRO A 12 -6.67 7.71 1.84
CA PRO A 12 -5.72 6.72 2.29
C PRO A 12 -5.41 5.93 1.03
N ALA A 13 -4.13 5.92 0.63
CA ALA A 13 -3.74 5.15 -0.53
C ALA A 13 -4.34 3.76 -0.30
N PRO A 14 -5.02 3.16 -1.29
CA PRO A 14 -5.68 1.86 -1.10
C PRO A 14 -4.68 0.77 -0.70
N PHE A 15 -3.38 1.07 -0.71
CA PHE A 15 -2.31 0.23 -0.26
C PHE A 15 -1.56 0.88 0.91
N PRO A 16 -1.24 0.10 1.97
CA PRO A 16 -0.40 0.57 3.06
C PRO A 16 1.02 0.86 2.57
N ASP A 17 1.75 1.71 3.30
CA ASP A 17 3.19 1.87 3.08
C ASP A 17 3.94 0.57 3.35
N CYS A 18 5.04 0.36 2.62
CA CYS A 18 5.83 -0.84 2.78
C CYS A 18 6.45 -0.89 4.20
N PRO A 19 6.20 -1.93 5.00
CA PRO A 19 6.75 -2.03 6.36
C PRO A 19 8.28 -2.24 6.39
N HIS A 20 8.90 -2.57 5.24
CA HIS A 20 10.33 -2.79 5.13
C HIS A 20 11.13 -1.54 4.81
N CYS A 21 10.64 -0.70 3.89
CA CYS A 21 11.35 0.50 3.43
C CYS A 21 10.62 1.81 3.74
N GLY A 22 9.34 1.77 4.09
CA GLY A 22 8.50 2.94 4.32
C GLY A 22 8.07 3.65 3.04
N GLU A 23 8.29 3.06 1.87
CA GLU A 23 7.83 3.61 0.59
C GLU A 23 6.35 3.29 0.31
N PRO A 24 5.61 4.20 -0.33
CA PRO A 24 4.21 3.98 -0.68
C PRO A 24 4.10 2.86 -1.71
N VAL A 25 3.27 1.86 -1.39
CA VAL A 25 3.02 0.74 -2.29
C VAL A 25 2.12 1.20 -3.43
N GLN A 26 2.54 0.96 -4.67
CA GLN A 26 1.69 1.25 -5.84
C GLN A 26 0.88 0.03 -6.27
N PHE A 27 1.49 -1.15 -6.22
CA PHE A 27 0.83 -2.42 -6.51
C PHE A 27 1.62 -3.57 -5.89
N VAL A 28 0.93 -4.69 -5.68
CA VAL A 28 1.50 -5.93 -5.15
C VAL A 28 1.47 -7.01 -6.21
N VAL A 29 2.61 -7.65 -6.45
CA VAL A 29 2.71 -8.80 -7.34
C VAL A 29 2.59 -10.06 -6.49
N ALA A 30 1.52 -10.82 -6.68
CA ALA A 30 1.34 -12.11 -6.04
C ALA A 30 2.37 -13.11 -6.59
N THR A 31 3.33 -13.50 -5.76
CA THR A 31 4.35 -14.51 -6.10
C THR A 31 3.95 -15.91 -5.62
N GLY A 32 2.95 -15.99 -4.75
CA GLY A 32 2.42 -17.25 -4.23
C GLY A 32 1.05 -17.05 -3.56
N PRO A 33 0.44 -18.14 -3.04
CA PRO A 33 -0.92 -18.09 -2.48
C PRO A 33 -1.03 -17.23 -1.22
N HIS A 34 0.06 -17.12 -0.45
CA HIS A 34 0.15 -16.32 0.77
C HIS A 34 1.38 -15.39 0.73
N THR A 35 1.89 -15.08 -0.46
CA THR A 35 3.11 -14.28 -0.60
C THR A 35 2.99 -13.34 -1.79
N GLY A 36 3.41 -12.10 -1.58
CA GLY A 36 3.52 -11.10 -2.64
C GLY A 36 4.75 -10.23 -2.46
N THR A 37 5.13 -9.54 -3.52
CA THR A 37 6.17 -8.50 -3.49
C THR A 37 5.55 -7.15 -3.77
N VAL A 38 5.95 -6.14 -3.01
CA VAL A 38 5.52 -4.75 -3.20
C VAL A 38 6.42 -4.05 -4.20
N GLU A 39 5.82 -3.37 -5.17
CA GLU A 39 6.53 -2.56 -6.16
C GLU A 39 6.28 -1.06 -5.90
N PRO A 40 7.31 -0.21 -6.02
CA PRO A 40 8.62 -0.45 -6.68
C PRO A 40 9.77 -0.94 -5.79
N CYS A 41 9.57 -1.07 -4.47
CA CYS A 41 10.66 -1.39 -3.54
C CYS A 41 11.14 -2.86 -3.61
N GLY A 42 10.38 -3.76 -4.24
CA GLY A 42 10.69 -5.18 -4.38
C GLY A 42 10.66 -5.97 -3.06
N CYS A 43 10.16 -5.37 -1.98
CA CYS A 43 10.14 -6.00 -0.67
C CYS A 43 9.09 -7.12 -0.62
N SER A 44 9.38 -8.19 0.12
CA SER A 44 8.44 -9.30 0.32
C SER A 44 7.41 -8.93 1.39
N LEU A 45 6.14 -9.20 1.13
CA LEU A 45 5.10 -9.05 2.15
C LEU A 45 4.97 -10.31 3.00
N PRO A 46 4.75 -10.15 4.31
CA PRO A 46 4.33 -11.26 5.15
C PRO A 46 2.91 -11.73 4.76
N PRO A 47 2.60 -13.02 4.97
CA PRO A 47 1.32 -13.61 4.58
C PRO A 47 0.11 -12.90 5.20
N ASP A 48 0.23 -12.51 6.47
CA ASP A 48 -0.82 -11.81 7.21
C ASP A 48 -1.29 -10.52 6.51
N LEU A 49 -0.34 -9.75 5.96
CA LEU A 49 -0.62 -8.50 5.26
C LEU A 49 -1.10 -8.73 3.82
N PHE A 50 -0.63 -9.81 3.19
CA PHE A 50 -1.04 -10.19 1.84
C PHE A 50 -2.49 -10.70 1.80
N ASP A 51 -2.91 -11.49 2.79
CA ASP A 51 -4.30 -11.97 2.90
C ASP A 51 -5.26 -10.78 3.10
N GLN A 52 -4.92 -9.81 3.96
CA GLN A 52 -5.69 -8.57 4.14
C GLN A 52 -5.91 -7.80 2.84
N LEU A 53 -4.87 -7.66 2.01
CA LEU A 53 -4.93 -6.94 0.73
C LEU A 53 -5.76 -7.66 -0.35
N ARG A 54 -5.94 -8.97 -0.22
CA ARG A 54 -6.72 -9.78 -1.17
C ARG A 54 -8.22 -9.76 -0.85
N GLU A 55 -8.57 -9.57 0.41
CA GLU A 55 -9.96 -9.62 0.89
C GLU A 55 -10.73 -8.30 0.68
N GLU A 56 -10.10 -7.25 0.15
CA GLU A 56 -10.72 -5.96 -0.20
C GLU A 56 -11.18 -5.84 -1.66
#